data_AF-A0A2R8VHJ3-F1
#
_entry.id   AF-A0A2R8VHJ3-F1
#
_cell.length_a   1.000
_cell.length_b   1.000
_cell.length_c   1.000
_cell.angle_alpha   90.00
_cell.angle_beta   90.00
_cell.angle_gamma   90.00
#
_symmetry.space_group_name_H-M   'P 1'
#
loop_
_entity.id
_entity.type
_entity.pdbx_description
1 polymer ?
#
loop_
_entity_poly.entity_id
_entity_poly.type
_entity_poly.pdbx_seq_one_letter_code
_entity_poly.pdbx_strand_id
1 'polypeptide(L)' 'MLQKTVLLLALVAQVLMLENGLLRTPPMGWLAWERFRCNIDCVEDPKNCIRLTLWV' A
#
# COMPACT_ATOMS: atom_id res chain seq x y z
N MET A 1 4.77 -9.75 -39.50
CA MET A 1 3.41 -9.67 -38.92
C MET A 1 3.38 -10.29 -37.52
N LEU A 2 3.80 -11.55 -37.34
CA LEU A 2 3.79 -12.27 -36.06
C LEU A 2 4.67 -11.66 -34.94
N GLN A 3 5.84 -11.11 -35.29
CA GLN A 3 6.72 -10.48 -34.29
C GLN A 3 6.10 -9.23 -33.65
N LYS A 4 5.30 -8.48 -34.42
CA LYS A 4 4.61 -7.28 -33.92
C LYS A 4 3.46 -7.65 -32.99
N THR A 5 2.74 -8.74 -33.27
CA THR A 5 1.65 -9.22 -32.39
C THR A 5 2.16 -9.80 -31.08
N VAL A 6 3.28 -10.53 -31.11
CA VAL A 6 3.95 -11.02 -29.89
C VAL A 6 4.41 -9.86 -29.01
N LEU A 7 5.02 -8.83 -29.60
CA LEU A 7 5.45 -7.63 -28.88
C LEU A 7 4.26 -6.89 -28.24
N LEU A 8 3.13 -6.82 -28.96
CA LEU A 8 1.91 -6.20 -28.46
C LEU A 8 1.32 -6.96 -27.26
N LEU A 9 1.25 -8.29 -27.32
CA LEU A 9 0.76 -9.12 -26.22
C LEU A 9 1.64 -9.03 -24.97
N ALA A 10 2.97 -9.00 -25.15
CA ALA A 10 3.91 -8.84 -24.04
C ALA A 10 3.72 -7.50 -23.31
N LEU A 11 3.40 -6.43 -24.06
CA LEU A 11 3.13 -5.11 -23.49
C LEU A 11 1.83 -5.11 -22.67
N VAL A 12 0.77 -5.77 -23.15
CA VAL A 12 -0.52 -5.87 -22.46
C VAL A 12 -0.41 -6.66 -21.17
N ALA A 13 0.39 -7.73 -21.15
CA ALA A 13 0.60 -8.55 -19.96
C ALA A 13 1.23 -7.76 -18.79
N GLN A 14 2.00 -6.70 -19.07
CA GLN A 14 2.61 -5.85 -18.04
C GLN A 14 1.62 -4.91 -17.36
N VAL A 15 0.44 -4.71 -17.94
CA VAL A 15 -0.59 -3.76 -17.44
C VAL A 15 -1.75 -4.51 -16.75
N LEU A 16 -1.62 -5.82 -16.56
CA LEU A 16 -2.61 -6.59 -15.82
C LEU A 16 -2.67 -6.09 -14.37
N MET A 17 -3.85 -5.64 -13.98
CA MET A 17 -4.12 -5.15 -12.62
C MET A 17 -4.40 -6.33 -11.68
N LEU A 18 -4.29 -6.08 -10.37
CA LEU A 18 -4.58 -7.09 -9.36
C LEU A 18 -6.10 -7.34 -9.24
N GLU A 19 -6.58 -8.48 -9.74
CA GLU A 19 -8.00 -8.86 -9.73
C GLU A 19 -8.42 -9.69 -8.49
N ASN A 20 -8.05 -9.27 -7.29
CA ASN A 20 -8.42 -9.99 -6.04
C ASN A 20 -9.82 -9.60 -5.50
N GLY A 21 -10.59 -8.80 -6.23
CA GLY A 21 -11.93 -8.34 -5.84
C GLY A 21 -11.95 -7.24 -4.76
N LEU A 22 -10.80 -6.86 -4.20
CA LEU A 22 -10.66 -5.81 -3.19
C LEU A 22 -10.41 -4.44 -3.82
N LEU A 23 -10.54 -3.38 -3.02
CA LEU A 23 -10.23 -1.99 -3.41
C LEU A 23 -10.97 -1.53 -4.70
N ARG A 24 -12.20 -2.02 -4.93
CA ARG A 24 -13.06 -1.60 -6.04
C ARG A 24 -13.41 -0.11 -5.99
N THR A 25 -13.40 0.45 -4.78
CA THR A 25 -13.42 1.88 -4.51
C THR A 25 -12.12 2.26 -3.78
N PRO A 26 -11.69 3.54 -3.84
CA PRO A 26 -10.51 3.99 -3.11
C PRO A 26 -10.64 3.65 -1.61
N PRO A 27 -9.64 3.00 -0.99
CA PRO A 27 -9.70 2.69 0.44
C PRO A 27 -9.65 3.98 1.24
N MET A 28 -10.65 4.20 2.09
CA MET A 28 -10.65 5.27 3.06
C MET A 28 -10.25 4.69 4.42
N GLY A 29 -9.31 5.34 5.10
CA GLY A 29 -8.80 4.86 6.37
C GLY A 29 -7.74 5.78 6.94
N TRP A 30 -7.08 5.32 8.01
CA TRP A 30 -6.06 6.07 8.71
C TRP A 30 -4.72 5.35 8.64
N LEU A 31 -3.62 6.11 8.47
CA LEU A 31 -2.27 5.58 8.25
C LEU A 31 -1.29 6.32 9.18
N ALA A 32 -0.72 5.60 10.16
CA ALA A 32 0.09 6.24 11.22
C ALA A 32 1.36 6.94 10.74
N TRP A 33 1.96 6.46 9.66
CA TRP A 33 3.26 6.92 9.19
C TRP A 33 3.34 8.45 8.99
N GLU A 34 2.30 9.07 8.45
CA GLU A 34 2.33 10.50 8.14
C GLU A 34 2.44 11.36 9.39
N ARG A 35 1.76 10.94 10.49
CA ARG A 35 1.73 11.66 11.76
C ARG A 35 2.76 11.20 12.80
N PHE A 36 3.03 9.90 12.88
CA PHE A 36 3.80 9.28 13.96
C PHE A 36 5.15 8.71 13.50
N ARG A 37 5.37 8.59 12.19
CA ARG A 37 6.63 8.11 11.59
C ARG A 37 7.05 6.78 12.23
N CYS A 38 8.33 6.66 12.57
CA CYS A 38 8.93 5.52 13.26
C CYS A 38 9.24 5.89 14.72
N ASN A 39 8.33 6.54 15.45
CA ASN A 39 8.55 6.82 16.86
C ASN A 39 8.48 5.53 17.68
N ILE A 40 9.61 5.08 18.21
CA ILE A 40 9.72 3.88 19.07
C ILE A 40 10.02 4.23 20.53
N ASP A 41 10.21 5.51 20.84
CA ASP A 41 10.53 5.94 22.20
C ASP A 41 9.27 6.08 23.04
N CYS A 42 8.84 4.95 23.58
CA CYS A 42 7.69 4.90 24.48
C CYS A 42 8.00 5.33 25.92
N VAL A 43 9.27 5.60 26.24
CA VAL A 43 9.66 6.05 27.59
C VAL A 43 9.45 7.56 27.70
N GLU A 44 10.02 8.30 26.74
CA GLU A 44 9.92 9.76 26.70
C GLU A 44 8.61 10.22 26.03
N ASP A 45 8.07 9.46 25.08
CA ASP A 45 6.82 9.79 24.38
C ASP A 45 5.80 8.62 24.36
N PRO A 46 5.24 8.25 25.52
CA PRO A 46 4.36 7.09 25.65
C PRO A 46 3.02 7.20 24.89
N LYS A 47 2.64 8.42 24.47
CA LYS A 47 1.36 8.68 23.79
C LYS A 47 1.47 8.65 22.27
N ASN A 48 2.65 8.93 21.70
CA ASN A 48 2.83 9.00 20.25
C ASN A 48 3.78 7.91 19.71
N CYS A 49 4.29 7.01 20.55
CA CYS A 49 5.11 5.90 20.10
C CYS A 49 4.28 4.76 19.47
N ILE A 50 4.80 4.11 18.42
CA ILE A 50 4.16 3.02 17.69
C ILE A 50 4.04 1.77 18.57
N ARG A 51 2.85 1.56 19.14
CA ARG A 51 2.48 0.38 19.96
C ARG A 51 0.99 0.08 19.84
N LEU A 52 0.54 -1.08 20.31
CA LEU A 52 -0.88 -1.49 20.27
C LEU A 52 -1.85 -0.39 20.74
N THR A 53 -1.53 0.31 21.84
CA THR A 53 -2.33 1.40 22.40
C THR A 53 -2.55 2.58 21.44
N LEU A 54 -1.68 2.85 20.47
CA LEU A 54 -1.92 3.89 19.47
C LEU A 54 -3.04 3.54 18.49
N TRP A 55 -3.33 2.26 18.31
CA TRP A 55 -4.27 1.73 17.31
C TRP A 55 -5.60 1.28 17.92
N VAL A 56 -5.73 1.36 19.25
CA VAL A 56 -6.92 0.98 20.04
C VAL A 56 -7.48 2.23 20.69
#